data_AF-A0A814E7H4-F1
#
_entry.id   AF-A0A814E7H4-F1
#
_cell.length_a   1.000
_cell.length_b   1.000
_cell.length_c   1.000
_cell.angle_alpha   90.00
_cell.angle_beta   90.00
_cell.angle_gamma   90.00
#
_symmetry.space_group_name_H-M   'P 1'
#
loop_
_entity.id
_entity.type
_entity.pdbx_description
1 polymer ?
#
loop_
_entity_poly.entity_id
_entity_poly.type
_entity_poly.pdbx_seq_one_letter_code
_entity_poly.pdbx_strand_id
1 'polypeptide(L)'
;MVTLIDSTQTTATATSFTWNQSIDGRTVTCNAVNNSNPAYTDCMELRIDGYYFPNDVGCLSQWSTRISSQWDPLGFCHRVTGLSTTNVSIYYECDANQRRIVWIAKTWSFVEDMGYSRHLRCYF
;
A
#
# COMPACT_ATOMS: atom_id res chain seq x y z
N MET A 1 -11.66 9.41 48.95
CA MET A 1 -12.03 8.31 48.04
C MET A 1 -11.70 8.78 46.64
N VAL A 2 -10.75 8.10 45.99
CA VAL A 2 -10.21 8.46 44.67
C VAL A 2 -11.18 7.97 43.60
N THR A 3 -11.53 8.83 42.64
CA THR A 3 -12.14 8.38 41.38
C THR A 3 -11.05 8.40 40.33
N LEU A 4 -10.68 7.21 39.86
CA LEU A 4 -9.67 6.99 38.83
C LEU A 4 -10.22 7.47 37.47
N ILE A 5 -9.36 8.14 36.72
CA ILE A 5 -9.61 8.54 35.33
C ILE A 5 -9.45 7.27 34.50
N ASP A 6 -10.51 6.80 33.85
CA ASP A 6 -10.42 5.76 32.83
C ASP A 6 -9.94 6.41 31.53
N SER A 7 -8.68 6.14 31.19
CA SER A 7 -8.11 6.45 29.88
C SER A 7 -7.64 5.16 29.25
N THR A 8 -8.57 4.32 28.77
CA THR A 8 -8.26 3.34 27.72
C THR A 8 -7.96 4.08 26.42
N GLN A 9 -6.78 4.71 26.35
CA GLN A 9 -6.18 5.06 25.08
C GLN A 9 -5.64 3.75 24.50
N THR A 10 -6.47 3.08 23.70
CA THR A 10 -6.03 1.94 22.90
C THR A 10 -5.02 2.48 21.89
N THR A 11 -3.73 2.39 22.19
CA THR A 11 -2.68 2.60 21.19
C THR A 11 -2.84 1.50 20.16
N ALA A 12 -3.52 1.82 19.05
CA ALA A 12 -3.62 0.93 17.90
C ALA A 12 -2.18 0.53 17.53
N THR A 13 -1.87 -0.75 17.67
CA THR A 13 -0.55 -1.26 17.28
C THR A 13 -0.51 -1.29 15.77
N ALA A 14 0.54 -0.68 15.19
CA ALA A 14 0.73 -0.66 13.75
C ALA A 14 0.73 -2.10 13.20
N THR A 15 -0.11 -2.37 12.20
CA THR A 15 -0.08 -3.62 11.47
C THR A 15 0.92 -3.53 10.31
N SER A 16 1.47 -4.66 9.90
CA SER A 16 2.44 -4.71 8.80
C SER A 16 1.89 -5.55 7.66
N PHE A 17 2.47 -5.40 6.46
CA PHE A 17 2.24 -6.37 5.39
C PHE A 17 2.54 -7.78 5.88
N THR A 18 1.77 -8.71 5.32
CA THR A 18 2.02 -10.14 5.34
C THR A 18 2.05 -10.64 3.89
N TRP A 19 2.51 -11.88 3.70
CA TRP A 19 2.60 -12.47 2.36
C TRP A 19 1.26 -12.54 1.64
N ASN A 20 0.16 -12.71 2.38
CA ASN A 20 -1.19 -12.76 1.87
C ASN A 20 -2.16 -12.21 2.93
N GLN A 21 -2.92 -11.17 2.56
CA GLN A 21 -3.93 -10.57 3.43
C GLN A 21 -5.12 -10.04 2.64
N SER A 22 -6.27 -9.91 3.30
CA SER A 22 -7.45 -9.31 2.70
C SER A 22 -7.51 -7.81 3.00
N ILE A 23 -7.64 -6.97 1.98
CA ILE A 23 -7.91 -5.53 2.11
C ILE A 23 -9.15 -5.19 1.30
N ASP A 24 -10.17 -4.65 1.98
CA ASP A 24 -11.44 -4.25 1.38
C ASP A 24 -12.02 -5.29 0.41
N GLY A 25 -12.04 -6.55 0.87
CA GLY A 25 -12.62 -7.69 0.15
C GLY A 25 -11.78 -8.28 -0.97
N ARG A 26 -10.53 -7.84 -1.16
CA ARG A 26 -9.61 -8.39 -2.17
C ARG A 26 -8.33 -8.95 -1.57
N THR A 27 -7.73 -9.89 -2.28
CA THR A 27 -6.51 -10.57 -1.84
C THR A 27 -5.30 -9.73 -2.23
N VAL A 28 -4.56 -9.28 -1.23
CA VAL A 28 -3.28 -8.60 -1.37
C VAL A 28 -2.18 -9.62 -1.15
N THR A 29 -1.31 -9.78 -2.14
CA THR A 29 -0.17 -10.70 -2.09
C THR A 29 1.14 -9.95 -2.25
N CYS A 30 2.12 -10.34 -1.45
CA CYS A 30 3.51 -9.89 -1.55
C CYS A 30 4.38 -11.12 -1.79
N ASN A 31 5.23 -11.11 -2.82
CA ASN A 31 6.21 -12.20 -3.03
C ASN A 31 7.36 -12.15 -2.01
N ALA A 32 7.55 -11.02 -1.34
CA ALA A 32 8.35 -10.95 -0.13
C ALA A 32 7.86 -9.78 0.71
N VAL A 33 8.04 -9.92 2.02
CA VAL A 33 7.73 -8.85 2.98
C VAL A 33 8.98 -8.55 3.78
N ASN A 34 9.30 -7.27 3.95
CA ASN A 34 10.36 -6.82 4.85
C ASN A 34 9.78 -5.88 5.91
N ASN A 35 9.76 -6.36 7.15
CA ASN A 35 9.28 -5.65 8.33
C ASN A 35 10.40 -5.43 9.36
N SER A 36 11.67 -5.56 8.94
CA SER A 36 12.82 -5.47 9.83
C SER A 36 13.15 -4.03 10.23
N ASN A 37 12.67 -3.04 9.46
CA ASN A 37 12.85 -1.63 9.78
C ASN A 37 11.65 -1.12 10.60
N PRO A 38 11.86 -0.54 11.79
CA PRO A 38 10.76 -0.05 12.62
C PRO A 38 10.04 1.19 12.04
N ALA A 39 10.52 1.78 10.94
CA ALA A 39 9.92 2.95 10.31
C ALA A 39 8.88 2.60 9.23
N TYR A 40 8.90 1.38 8.67
CA TYR A 40 7.99 1.00 7.59
C TYR A 40 7.78 -0.50 7.49
N THR A 41 6.70 -0.87 6.79
CA THR A 41 6.48 -2.21 6.24
C THR A 41 6.64 -2.16 4.71
N ASP A 42 7.33 -3.14 4.14
CA ASP A 42 7.63 -3.22 2.71
C ASP A 42 7.02 -4.48 2.10
N CYS A 43 6.22 -4.31 1.04
CA CYS A 43 5.69 -5.37 0.21
C CYS A 43 6.42 -5.37 -1.14
N MET A 44 7.16 -6.44 -1.41
CA MET A 44 7.82 -6.66 -2.69
C MET A 44 6.92 -7.49 -3.61
N GLU A 45 6.84 -7.11 -4.88
CA GLU A 45 5.88 -7.68 -5.86
C GLU A 45 4.43 -7.58 -5.38
N LEU A 46 4.02 -6.37 -5.03
CA LEU A 46 2.66 -6.09 -4.58
C LEU A 46 1.65 -6.41 -5.69
N ARG A 47 0.77 -7.37 -5.44
CA ARG A 47 -0.33 -7.72 -6.35
C ARG A 47 -1.67 -7.79 -5.61
N ILE A 48 -2.74 -7.41 -6.30
CA ILE A 48 -4.11 -7.52 -5.82
C ILE A 48 -4.89 -8.40 -6.78
N ASP A 49 -5.36 -9.55 -6.31
CA ASP A 49 -5.97 -10.59 -7.14
C ASP A 49 -5.15 -10.91 -8.42
N GLY A 50 -3.81 -10.85 -8.30
CA GLY A 50 -2.87 -11.09 -9.40
C GLY A 50 -2.46 -9.85 -10.22
N TYR A 51 -3.11 -8.70 -10.05
CA TYR A 51 -2.84 -7.46 -10.80
C TYR A 51 -1.94 -6.48 -10.04
N TYR A 52 -1.16 -5.68 -10.77
CA TYR A 52 -0.40 -4.56 -10.21
C TYR A 52 -1.19 -3.25 -10.26
N PHE A 53 -0.84 -2.30 -9.38
CA PHE A 53 -1.34 -0.92 -9.46
C PHE A 53 -0.70 -0.16 -10.62
N PRO A 54 -1.41 0.80 -11.26
CA PRO A 54 -0.82 1.64 -12.28
C PRO A 54 0.27 2.55 -11.71
N ASN A 55 1.12 3.06 -12.59
CA ASN A 55 2.11 4.07 -12.25
C ASN A 55 1.59 5.46 -12.65
N ASP A 56 0.94 5.63 -13.81
CA ASP A 56 0.53 6.93 -14.39
C ASP A 56 1.69 7.94 -14.62
N VAL A 57 2.86 7.67 -14.04
CA VAL A 57 4.12 8.31 -14.36
C VAL A 57 4.67 7.60 -15.59
N GLY A 58 5.12 8.38 -16.58
CA GLY A 58 5.82 7.83 -17.74
C GLY A 58 6.88 6.81 -17.32
N CYS A 59 7.07 5.80 -18.17
CA CYS A 59 7.92 4.64 -17.92
C CYS A 59 9.26 4.99 -17.25
N LEU A 60 9.40 4.69 -15.95
CA LEU A 60 10.62 4.85 -15.17
C LEU A 60 10.75 3.71 -14.16
N SER A 61 11.91 3.05 -14.12
CA SER A 61 12.21 1.96 -13.17
C SER A 61 13.01 2.47 -11.98
N GLN A 62 12.34 3.04 -10.97
CA GLN A 62 12.99 3.59 -9.78
C GLN A 62 12.05 3.72 -8.58
N TRP A 63 12.63 3.84 -7.38
CA TRP A 63 11.90 4.29 -6.21
C TRP A 63 11.48 5.74 -6.39
N SER A 64 10.23 6.04 -6.04
CA SER A 64 9.66 7.37 -6.11
C SER A 64 8.71 7.62 -4.94
N THR A 65 8.67 8.88 -4.51
CA THR A 65 7.63 9.39 -3.61
C THR A 65 6.50 10.06 -4.40
N ARG A 66 6.62 10.17 -5.72
CA ARG A 66 5.53 10.66 -6.58
C ARG A 66 4.44 9.61 -6.63
N ILE A 67 3.27 9.98 -6.16
CA ILE A 67 2.08 9.13 -6.16
C ILE A 67 1.39 9.24 -7.53
N SER A 68 1.02 8.09 -8.10
CA SER A 68 0.16 7.98 -9.28
C SER A 68 -1.17 8.70 -9.04
N SER A 69 -1.71 9.42 -10.03
CA SER A 69 -3.05 10.00 -9.89
C SER A 69 -4.16 8.95 -10.02
N GLN A 70 -3.82 7.73 -10.43
CA GLN A 70 -4.76 6.67 -10.73
C GLN A 70 -5.05 5.75 -9.54
N TRP A 71 -4.38 5.90 -8.40
CA TRP A 71 -4.73 5.16 -7.17
C TRP A 71 -4.27 5.91 -5.91
N ASP A 72 -4.79 5.49 -4.75
CA ASP A 72 -4.54 6.11 -3.45
C ASP A 72 -3.63 5.24 -2.55
N PRO A 73 -2.30 5.35 -2.68
CA PRO A 73 -1.35 4.58 -1.86
C PRO A 73 -1.36 4.98 -0.39
N LEU A 74 -1.67 6.24 -0.05
CA LEU A 74 -1.70 6.69 1.34
C LEU A 74 -2.89 6.07 2.07
N GLY A 75 -4.07 6.15 1.47
CA GLY A 75 -5.26 5.49 2.00
C GLY A 75 -5.08 3.97 2.02
N PHE A 76 -4.44 3.38 1.01
CA PHE A 76 -4.16 1.95 0.99
C PHE A 76 -3.23 1.54 2.15
N CYS A 77 -2.14 2.29 2.36
CA CYS A 77 -1.24 2.09 3.48
C CYS A 77 -1.94 2.26 4.83
N HIS A 78 -2.87 3.20 4.96
CA HIS A 78 -3.69 3.31 6.16
C HIS A 78 -4.53 2.04 6.43
N ARG A 79 -5.03 1.37 5.39
CA ARG A 79 -5.72 0.08 5.55
C ARG A 79 -4.76 -1.04 5.97
N VAL A 80 -3.53 -1.00 5.47
CA VAL A 80 -2.48 -1.99 5.81
C VAL A 80 -2.02 -1.82 7.24
N THR A 81 -1.74 -0.59 7.68
CA THR A 81 -1.06 -0.31 8.94
C THR A 81 -1.99 0.02 10.10
N GLY A 82 -3.24 0.39 9.80
CA GLY A 82 -4.18 0.93 10.79
C GLY A 82 -3.78 2.34 11.27
N LEU A 83 -2.70 2.92 10.75
CA LEU A 83 -2.18 4.24 11.10
C LEU A 83 -2.43 5.22 9.97
N SER A 84 -2.65 6.50 10.31
CA SER A 84 -2.75 7.55 9.30
C SER A 84 -1.38 7.81 8.68
N THR A 85 -1.03 7.05 7.64
CA THR A 85 0.23 7.18 6.92
C THR A 85 0.24 8.47 6.10
N THR A 86 1.26 9.31 6.30
CA THR A 86 1.48 10.55 5.52
C THR A 86 2.57 10.41 4.46
N ASN A 87 3.29 9.29 4.46
CA ASN A 87 4.41 9.06 3.56
C ASN A 87 4.44 7.64 3.04
N VAL A 88 4.74 7.49 1.75
CA VAL A 88 4.90 6.22 1.05
C VAL A 88 6.09 6.30 0.11
N SER A 89 6.68 5.15 -0.18
CA SER A 89 7.61 5.02 -1.30
C SER A 89 7.16 3.88 -2.17
N ILE A 90 7.18 4.09 -3.48
CA ILE A 90 6.72 3.13 -4.48
C ILE A 90 7.87 2.89 -5.44
N TYR A 91 8.18 1.63 -5.72
CA TYR A 91 9.08 1.29 -6.82
C TYR A 91 8.24 1.01 -8.05
N TYR A 92 8.44 1.84 -9.06
CA TYR A 92 7.76 1.70 -10.33
C TYR A 92 8.59 0.90 -11.31
N GLU A 93 7.92 0.23 -12.25
CA GLU A 93 8.53 -0.37 -13.43
C GLU A 93 7.69 -0.11 -14.67
N CYS A 94 8.32 -0.32 -15.82
CA CYS A 94 7.68 -0.27 -17.11
C CYS A 94 7.31 -1.65 -17.63
N ASP A 95 6.26 -1.69 -18.44
CA ASP A 95 5.81 -2.88 -19.15
C ASP A 95 5.04 -2.47 -20.41
N ALA A 96 4.51 -3.44 -21.15
CA ALA A 96 3.50 -3.20 -22.16
C ALA A 96 2.21 -2.64 -21.53
N ASN A 97 1.38 -2.04 -22.37
CA ASN A 97 0.03 -1.63 -21.97
C ASN A 97 -0.76 -2.86 -21.52
N GLN A 98 -1.11 -2.90 -20.24
CA GLN A 98 -1.83 -4.01 -19.63
C GLN A 98 -2.82 -3.51 -18.58
N ARG A 99 -3.83 -4.33 -18.33
CA ARG A 99 -4.82 -4.10 -17.29
C ARG A 99 -4.17 -4.03 -15.90
N ARG A 100 -4.34 -2.90 -15.22
CA ARG A 100 -3.91 -2.60 -13.86
C ARG A 100 -5.11 -2.43 -12.94
N ILE A 101 -4.94 -2.79 -11.68
CA ILE A 101 -5.98 -2.60 -10.67
C ILE A 101 -5.83 -1.24 -10.03
N VAL A 102 -6.95 -0.57 -9.81
CA VAL A 102 -7.02 0.75 -9.20
C VAL A 102 -7.72 0.62 -7.86
N TRP A 103 -7.21 1.33 -6.85
CA TRP A 103 -7.88 1.50 -5.57
C TRP A 103 -7.96 2.97 -5.22
N ILE A 104 -9.17 3.51 -5.13
CA ILE A 104 -9.43 4.90 -4.74
C ILE A 104 -10.57 4.88 -3.74
N ALA A 105 -10.37 5.51 -2.57
CA ALA A 105 -11.40 5.63 -1.54
C ALA A 105 -12.11 4.30 -1.24
N LYS A 106 -11.33 3.22 -0.99
CA LYS A 106 -11.84 1.87 -0.68
C LYS A 106 -12.60 1.18 -1.81
N THR A 107 -12.54 1.72 -3.03
CA THR A 107 -13.22 1.16 -4.20
C THR A 107 -12.20 0.61 -5.19
N TRP A 108 -12.46 -0.60 -5.68
CA TRP A 108 -11.63 -1.28 -6.66
C TRP A 108 -12.15 -1.08 -8.08
N SER A 109 -11.28 -0.73 -9.01
CA SER A 109 -11.57 -0.65 -10.44
C SER A 109 -10.35 -1.09 -11.28
N PHE A 110 -10.38 -0.85 -12.59
CA PHE A 110 -9.29 -1.20 -13.49
C PHE A 110 -9.04 -0.10 -14.52
N VAL A 111 -7.80 -0.04 -15.00
CA VAL A 111 -7.33 0.86 -16.07
C VAL A 111 -6.27 0.13 -16.90
N GLU A 112 -5.98 0.62 -18.11
CA GLU A 112 -4.83 0.16 -18.89
C GLU A 112 -3.67 1.15 -18.68
N ASP A 113 -2.49 0.64 -18.35
CA ASP A 113 -1.28 1.47 -18.16
C ASP A 113 -0.01 0.72 -18.64
N MET A 114 0.97 1.49 -19.12
CA MET A 114 2.29 1.02 -19.56
C MET A 114 3.32 0.99 -18.42
N GLY A 115 2.95 1.46 -17.23
CA GLY A 115 3.74 1.33 -16.03
C GLY A 115 2.98 0.59 -14.93
N TYR A 116 3.71 0.14 -13.92
CA TYR A 116 3.09 -0.46 -12.75
C TYR A 116 3.91 -0.23 -11.47
N SER A 117 3.21 -0.30 -10.33
CA SER A 117 3.81 -0.23 -8.99
C SER A 117 4.20 -1.64 -8.56
N ARG A 118 5.50 -1.94 -8.52
CA ARG A 118 6.02 -3.27 -8.20
C ARG A 118 6.27 -3.46 -6.71
N HIS A 119 6.72 -2.41 -6.01
CA HIS A 119 6.95 -2.45 -4.56
C HIS A 119 6.25 -1.28 -3.86
N LEU A 120 5.82 -1.48 -2.63
CA LEU A 120 5.21 -0.45 -1.80
C LEU A 120 5.76 -0.49 -0.38
N ARG A 121 6.25 0.66 0.08
CA ARG A 121 6.58 0.91 1.49
C ARG A 121 5.53 1.80 2.11
N CYS A 122 4.91 1.29 3.16
CA CYS A 122 4.02 2.04 4.03
C CYS A 122 4.77 2.41 5.30
N TYR A 123 4.95 3.71 5.51
CA TYR A 123 5.58 4.22 6.73
C TYR A 123 4.55 4.28 7.86
N PHE A 124 5.01 3.94 9.08
CA PHE A 124 4.20 4.00 10.29
C PHE A 124 4.04 5.45 10.79
#